data_AF-A0A402BF37-F1
#
_entry.id   AF-A0A402BF37-F1
#
_cell.length_a   1.000
_cell.length_b   1.000
_cell.length_c   1.000
_cell.angle_alpha   90.00
_cell.angle_beta   90.00
_cell.angle_gamma   90.00
#
_symmetry.space_group_name_H-M   'P 1'
#
loop_
_entity.id
_entity.type
_entity.pdbx_description
1 polymer ?
#
loop_
_entity_poly.entity_id
_entity_poly.type
_entity_poly.pdbx_seq_one_letter_code
_entity_poly.pdbx_strand_id
1 'polypeptide(L)' 'MRCHIAIKEELDPSWQEWFEPLALLTETSGGTVLQGSLPDQAALYRVLLKIQSLGLVLLSLDTDQFLFEQEEQP' A
#
# COMPACT_ATOMS: atom_id res chain seq x y z
N MET A 1 -3.40 -1.53 10.68
CA MET A 1 -3.68 -2.62 9.70
C MET A 1 -2.62 -2.58 8.65
N ARG A 2 -1.91 -3.70 8.44
CA ARG A 2 -0.88 -3.75 7.41
C ARG A 2 -1.54 -3.99 6.07
N CYS A 3 -1.21 -3.15 5.10
CA CYS A 3 -1.69 -3.31 3.74
C CYS A 3 -0.52 -3.31 2.77
N HIS A 4 -0.70 -4.06 1.70
CA HIS A 4 0.16 -4.09 0.54
C HIS A 4 -0.73 -3.86 -0.68
N ILE A 5 -0.41 -2.83 -1.47
CA ILE A 5 -1.21 -2.39 -2.59
C ILE A 5 -0.29 -2.28 -3.79
N ALA A 6 -0.47 -3.13 -4.80
CA ALA A 6 0.30 -3.05 -6.03
C ALA A 6 -0.51 -2.32 -7.11
N ILE A 7 0.13 -1.39 -7.81
CA ILE A 7 -0.41 -0.68 -8.97
C ILE A 7 0.50 -0.85 -10.18
N LYS A 8 -0.08 -0.78 -11.38
CA LYS A 8 0.62 -1.04 -12.63
C LYS A 8 1.60 0.07 -13.02
N GLU A 9 1.30 1.29 -12.61
CA GLU A 9 2.00 2.50 -12.98
C GLU A 9 3.12 2.80 -11.99
N GLU A 10 4.21 3.39 -12.50
CA GLU A 10 5.28 3.91 -11.64
C GLU A 10 4.85 5.28 -11.10
N LEU A 11 4.77 5.41 -9.78
CA LEU A 11 4.54 6.69 -9.13
C LEU A 11 5.87 7.40 -8.90
N ASP A 12 5.88 8.68 -9.23
CA ASP A 12 6.98 9.56 -8.93
C ASP A 12 7.18 9.69 -7.40
N PRO A 13 8.42 9.79 -6.90
CA PRO A 13 8.71 9.95 -5.46
C PRO A 13 7.97 11.12 -4.79
N SER A 14 7.58 12.15 -5.54
CA SER A 14 6.75 13.27 -5.06
C SER A 14 5.38 12.84 -4.48
N TRP A 15 4.90 11.63 -4.79
CA TRP A 15 3.67 11.08 -4.23
C TRP A 15 3.83 10.50 -2.82
N GLN A 16 5.06 10.31 -2.32
CA GLN A 16 5.32 9.72 -1.01
C GLN A 16 4.53 10.44 0.10
N GLU A 17 4.62 11.78 0.16
CA GLU A 17 3.94 12.60 1.18
C GLU A 17 2.41 12.46 1.15
N TRP A 18 1.83 12.14 0.00
CA TRP A 18 0.38 11.97 -0.14
C TRP A 18 -0.12 10.60 0.34
N PHE A 19 0.74 9.59 0.26
CA PHE A 19 0.42 8.21 0.61
C PHE A 19 0.96 7.80 1.98
N GLU A 20 1.70 8.67 2.67
CA GLU A 20 2.08 8.50 4.07
C GLU A 20 0.88 8.04 4.92
N PRO A 21 1.04 7.01 5.78
CA PRO A 21 2.30 6.38 6.19
C PRO A 21 2.75 5.19 5.29
N LEU A 22 2.23 5.04 4.08
CA LEU A 22 2.62 3.97 3.17
C LEU A 22 3.93 4.32 2.45
N ALA A 23 4.89 3.40 2.50
CA ALA A 23 6.11 3.49 1.70
C ALA A 23 5.80 3.15 0.24
N LEU A 24 6.27 3.97 -0.70
CA LEU A 24 6.21 3.69 -2.13
C LEU A 24 7.49 2.97 -2.55
N LEU A 25 7.32 1.78 -3.13
CA LEU A 25 8.39 0.97 -3.67
C LEU A 25 8.15 0.78 -5.17
N THR A 26 9.02 1.33 -6.00
CA THR A 26 9.00 1.13 -7.45
C THR A 26 9.58 -0.24 -7.78
N GLU A 27 8.86 -1.05 -8.57
CA GLU A 27 9.35 -2.36 -8.99
C GLU A 27 10.19 -2.28 -10.27
N THR A 28 11.24 -3.10 -10.37
CA THR A 28 12.12 -3.16 -11.55
C THR A 28 11.38 -3.59 -12.82
N SER A 29 10.27 -4.32 -12.69
CA SER A 29 9.41 -4.73 -13.81
C SER A 29 8.43 -3.65 -14.27
N GLY A 30 8.46 -2.47 -13.65
CA GLY A 30 7.47 -1.42 -13.78
C GLY A 30 6.34 -1.57 -12.75
N GLY A 31 5.78 -0.44 -12.31
CA GLY A 31 4.73 -0.39 -11.31
C GLY A 31 5.19 0.15 -9.96
N THR A 32 4.26 0.23 -9.01
CA THR A 32 4.55 0.72 -7.66
C THR A 32 3.77 -0.08 -6.63
N VAL A 33 4.45 -0.41 -5.55
CA VAL A 33 3.89 -1.06 -4.37
C VAL A 33 3.80 -0.03 -3.26
N LEU A 34 2.59 0.18 -2.74
CA LEU A 34 2.35 0.95 -1.53
C LEU A 34 2.18 -0.03 -0.37
N GLN A 35 3.08 0.03 0.61
CA GLN A 35 3.02 -0.85 1.76
C GLN A 35 3.25 -0.11 3.08
N GLY A 36 2.52 -0.51 4.12
CA GLY A 36 2.65 0.11 5.43
C GLY A 36 1.50 -0.24 6.35
N SER A 37 1.44 0.44 7.50
CA SER A 37 0.36 0.27 8.47
C SER A 37 -0.58 1.47 8.43
N LEU A 38 -1.84 1.23 8.09
CA LEU A 38 -2.90 2.24 8.17
C LEU A 38 -3.60 2.17 9.53
N PRO A 39 -4.14 3.29 10.04
CA PRO A 39 -4.84 3.32 11.32
C PRO A 39 -6.13 2.50 11.31
N ASP A 40 -6.89 2.56 10.21
CA ASP A 40 -8.24 1.99 10.12
C ASP A 40 -8.66 1.76 8.65
N GLN A 41 -9.81 1.10 8.45
CA GLN A 41 -10.28 0.72 7.10
C GLN A 41 -10.67 1.96 6.28
N ALA A 42 -11.11 3.06 6.91
CA ALA A 42 -11.43 4.28 6.17
C ALA A 42 -10.18 4.93 5.58
N ALA A 43 -9.02 4.82 6.25
CA ALA A 43 -7.74 5.23 5.68
C ALA A 43 -7.38 4.40 4.43
N LEU A 44 -7.62 3.09 4.45
CA LEU A 44 -7.43 2.22 3.27
C LEU A 44 -8.34 2.65 2.12
N TYR A 45 -9.64 2.84 2.38
CA TYR A 45 -10.57 3.27 1.35
C TYR A 45 -10.20 4.65 0.76
N ARG A 46 -9.65 5.57 1.56
CA ARG A 46 -9.14 6.85 1.04
C ARG A 46 -7.99 6.64 0.07
N VAL A 47 -7.06 5.74 0.36
CA VAL A 47 -5.95 5.39 -0.55
C VAL A 47 -6.49 4.78 -1.85
N LEU A 48 -7.41 3.82 -1.77
CA LEU A 48 -8.02 3.20 -2.96
C LEU A 48 -8.80 4.20 -3.81
N LEU A 49 -9.55 5.11 -3.19
CA LEU A 49 -10.23 6.20 -3.89
C LEU A 49 -9.23 7.14 -4.58
N LYS A 50 -8.08 7.42 -3.95
CA LYS A 50 -7.01 8.23 -4.55
C LYS A 50 -6.45 7.54 -5.80
N ILE A 51 -6.12 6.26 -5.70
CA ILE A 51 -5.66 5.43 -6.83
C ILE A 51 -6.67 5.49 -7.99
N GLN A 52 -7.96 5.30 -7.68
CA GLN A 52 -9.04 5.41 -8.67
C GLN A 52 -9.15 6.81 -9.29
N SER A 53 -9.04 7.87 -8.49
CA SER A 53 -9.14 9.26 -8.96
C SER A 53 -8.00 9.66 -9.90
N LEU A 54 -6.84 9.02 -9.75
CA LEU A 54 -5.66 9.21 -10.60
C LEU A 54 -5.70 8.32 -11.85
N GLY A 55 -6.69 7.42 -11.96
CA GLY A 55 -6.82 6.49 -13.07
C GLY A 55 -5.76 5.37 -13.05
N LEU A 56 -5.16 5.09 -11.90
CA LEU A 56 -4.14 4.05 -11.74
C LEU A 56 -4.80 2.68 -11.68
N VAL A 57 -4.16 1.67 -12.27
CA VAL A 57 -4.68 0.31 -12.29
C VAL A 57 -4.20 -0.44 -11.06
N LEU A 58 -5.15 -0.76 -10.18
CA LEU A 58 -4.94 -1.65 -9.04
C LEU A 58 -4.67 -3.08 -9.53
N LEU A 59 -3.49 -3.62 -9.21
CA LEU A 59 -3.10 -4.99 -9.53
C LEU A 59 -3.46 -5.96 -8.40
N SER A 60 -3.13 -5.60 -7.16
CA SER A 60 -3.45 -6.41 -5.98
C SER A 60 -3.67 -5.53 -4.74
N LEU A 61 -4.44 -6.08 -3.80
CA LEU A 61 -4.65 -5.53 -2.48
C LEU A 61 -4.63 -6.69 -1.48
N ASP A 62 -3.65 -6.65 -0.57
CA ASP A 62 -3.53 -7.59 0.53
C ASP A 62 -3.61 -6.80 1.83
N THR A 63 -4.59 -7.16 2.66
CA THR A 63 -4.76 -6.57 3.99
C THR A 63 -4.57 -7.65 5.03
N ASP A 64 -3.52 -7.55 5.81
CA ASP A 64 -3.28 -8.47 6.90
C ASP A 64 -3.95 -7.91 8.16
N GLN A 65 -5.14 -8.44 8.49
CA GLN A 65 -5.84 -8.07 9.71
C GLN A 65 -5.29 -8.80 10.94
N PHE A 66 -4.36 -9.75 10.79
CA PHE A 66 -3.93 -10.58 11.91
C PHE A 66 -2.50 -10.26 12.34
N LEU A 67 -2.40 -9.60 13.50
CA LEU A 67 -1.23 -9.73 14.36
C LEU A 67 -1.67 -10.54 15.58
N PHE A 68 -1.36 -11.83 15.56
CA PHE A 68 -1.17 -12.70 16.73
C PHE A 68 -0.15 -13.76 16.25
N GLU A 69 0.99 -14.04 16.87
CA GLU A 69 1.58 -13.69 18.17
C GLU A 69 3.10 -13.84 18.08
N GLN A 70 3.78 -13.35 19.12
CA GLN A 70 5.19 -13.58 19.44
C GLN A 70 5.53 -15.06 19.68
N GLU A 71 6.82 -15.38 19.56
CA GLU A 71 7.55 -16.57 20.04
C GLU A 71 7.32 -17.95 19.38
N GLU A 72 8.33 -18.42 18.64
CA GLU A 72 9.09 -19.64 19.01
C GLU A 72 10.44 -19.63 18.27
N GLN A 73 11.50 -19.18 18.97
CA GLN A 73 12.88 -19.48 18.61
C GLN A 73 13.19 -20.92 19.03
N PRO A 74 13.81 -21.75 18.17
CA PRO A 74 14.70 -22.81 18.62
C PRO A 74 16.13 -22.29 18.85
#